data_AF-A0A7Y5BKN4-F1
#
_entry.id   AF-A0A7Y5BKN4-F1
#
_cell.length_a   1.000
_cell.length_b   1.000
_cell.length_c   1.000
_cell.angle_alpha   90.00
_cell.angle_beta   90.00
_cell.angle_gamma   90.00
#
_symmetry.space_group_name_H-M   'P 1'
#
loop_
_entity.id
_entity.type
_entity.pdbx_description
1 polymer ?
#
loop_
_entity_poly.entity_id
_entity_poly.type
_entity_poly.pdbx_seq_one_letter_code
_entity_poly.pdbx_strand_id
1 'polypeptide(L)'
;MAELKLSLSNPGMSDLHKVGLGGLYMTLQSLEQKKKKISGLEFTLNETSVILNFDDRKLGKALEELIKYSFQIDKTGFFYFPALELGGKQPIENKLINQRNLLSSFLQPTLFSSNTKKAIQKNFAGEDQRPIVLNFQGVISYSSQLAASFLYNSKKKIFENEIEIKNWLYIGGSVKHAGLGNNTVLSERIETLFPLLYAIIGCVYVYVKIFDPHLKSKIRACIVIPQIDNLEIFSQIRSKVALSTELKLTMAGLSESALYLSNEYAHILKSKLKKFPMITVIGIGDTKWNSTQKSKNFVHKIKLDKEDKLNQYAFISKVLKSTIRELKEEKDKQGKIKKPKSTYISVPMSKELFCENIINGKEFYYNFHKLVKPSKDKSGNLFYKIKYETKELNEMIKKIEFDHEAERIFVEACHTAWKRRLGKLGGDTKKSGGGSFGNLVARDFERLRVALVKSKNLESFRETITDFWSRAGNIPELRDNWNKVMVFFENENWKKGRDLALLALVSYKAENKNEDEALNSITKITEEGDNNE
;
A
#
# COMPACT_ATOMS: atom_id res chain seq x y z
N MET A 1 -11.30 -28.14 35.21
CA MET A 1 -11.53 -27.22 34.08
C MET A 1 -10.15 -26.76 33.64
N ALA A 2 -9.88 -26.83 32.35
CA ALA A 2 -8.62 -26.39 31.78
C ALA A 2 -8.78 -24.93 31.37
N GLU A 3 -8.11 -24.03 32.09
CA GLU A 3 -8.12 -22.60 31.83
C GLU A 3 -6.93 -22.22 30.94
N LEU A 4 -7.18 -21.42 29.91
CA LEU A 4 -6.15 -20.79 29.09
C LEU A 4 -6.33 -19.26 29.12
N LYS A 5 -5.40 -18.60 29.81
CA LYS A 5 -5.39 -17.13 29.98
C LYS A 5 -4.39 -16.48 29.02
N LEU A 6 -4.93 -15.74 28.05
CA LEU A 6 -4.17 -15.08 26.99
C LEU A 6 -4.24 -13.57 27.18
N SER A 7 -3.11 -12.91 27.41
CA SER A 7 -3.07 -11.45 27.58
C SER A 7 -2.06 -10.78 26.65
N LEU A 8 -2.36 -9.55 26.25
CA LEU A 8 -1.42 -8.68 25.52
C LEU A 8 -0.10 -8.46 26.26
N SER A 9 -0.08 -8.62 27.59
CA SER A 9 1.10 -8.48 28.44
C SER A 9 1.80 -9.81 28.79
N ASN A 10 1.36 -10.95 28.23
CA ASN A 10 2.02 -12.23 28.50
C ASN A 10 3.50 -12.17 28.03
N PRO A 11 4.45 -12.73 28.81
CA PRO A 11 5.86 -12.80 28.39
C PRO A 11 6.00 -13.54 27.06
N GLY A 12 6.74 -12.94 26.10
CA GLY A 12 6.94 -13.49 24.76
C GLY A 12 6.00 -12.92 23.68
N MET A 13 5.02 -12.10 24.04
CA MET A 13 4.06 -11.52 23.09
C MET A 13 4.68 -10.44 22.18
N SER A 14 5.09 -10.85 20.97
CA SER A 14 5.40 -9.91 19.86
C SER A 14 4.13 -9.27 19.27
N ASP A 15 4.29 -8.24 18.41
CA ASP A 15 3.17 -7.59 17.72
C ASP A 15 2.32 -8.58 16.90
N LEU A 16 2.96 -9.61 16.31
CA LEU A 16 2.26 -10.65 15.55
C LEU A 16 1.37 -11.50 16.48
N HIS A 17 1.86 -11.86 17.67
CA HIS A 17 1.07 -12.57 18.67
C HIS A 17 -0.11 -11.76 19.15
N LYS A 18 0.10 -10.47 19.41
CA LYS A 18 -0.96 -9.55 19.85
C LYS A 18 -2.06 -9.42 18.80
N VAL A 19 -1.68 -9.26 17.53
CA VAL A 19 -2.62 -9.27 16.40
C VAL A 19 -3.34 -10.62 16.30
N GLY A 20 -2.65 -11.71 16.55
CA GLY A 20 -3.25 -13.03 16.66
C GLY A 20 -4.28 -13.16 17.78
N LEU A 21 -3.96 -12.66 18.99
CA LEU A 21 -4.92 -12.59 20.09
C LEU A 21 -6.15 -11.73 19.71
N GLY A 22 -5.94 -10.64 18.97
CA GLY A 22 -7.02 -9.86 18.37
C GLY A 22 -7.88 -10.67 17.39
N GLY A 23 -7.27 -11.52 16.55
CA GLY A 23 -8.00 -12.43 15.67
C GLY A 23 -8.84 -13.47 16.43
N LEU A 24 -8.33 -13.99 17.55
CA LEU A 24 -9.08 -14.88 18.45
C LEU A 24 -10.24 -14.14 19.10
N TYR A 25 -9.98 -12.95 19.66
CA TYR A 25 -11.00 -12.08 20.27
C TYR A 25 -12.17 -11.85 19.31
N MET A 26 -11.88 -11.46 18.06
CA MET A 26 -12.89 -11.28 17.01
C MET A 26 -13.65 -12.58 16.67
N THR A 27 -12.96 -13.72 16.71
CA THR A 27 -13.60 -15.02 16.44
C THR A 27 -14.62 -15.38 17.52
N LEU A 28 -14.28 -15.13 18.78
CA LEU A 28 -15.17 -15.36 19.92
C LEU A 28 -16.36 -14.38 19.90
N GLN A 29 -16.13 -13.10 19.59
CA GLN A 29 -17.22 -12.15 19.34
C GLN A 29 -18.17 -12.63 18.25
N SER A 30 -17.66 -13.27 17.20
CA SER A 30 -18.49 -13.81 16.11
C SER A 30 -19.34 -15.00 16.58
N LEU A 31 -18.88 -15.78 17.57
CA LEU A 31 -19.71 -16.82 18.22
C LEU A 31 -20.86 -16.20 19.00
N GLU A 32 -20.59 -15.15 19.80
CA GLU A 32 -21.60 -14.42 20.56
C GLU A 32 -22.65 -13.79 19.64
N GLN A 33 -22.22 -13.05 18.61
CA GLN A 33 -23.10 -12.37 17.66
C GLN A 33 -23.99 -13.36 16.89
N LYS A 34 -23.46 -14.53 16.53
CA LYS A 34 -24.22 -15.59 15.85
C LYS A 34 -24.98 -16.51 16.81
N LYS A 35 -24.95 -16.23 18.13
CA LYS A 35 -25.54 -17.05 19.19
C LYS A 35 -25.14 -18.52 19.10
N LYS A 36 -23.92 -18.79 18.62
CA LYS A 36 -23.40 -20.15 18.45
C LYS A 36 -22.60 -20.52 19.70
N LYS A 37 -22.97 -21.62 20.34
CA LYS A 37 -22.24 -22.18 21.49
C LYS A 37 -21.39 -23.37 21.05
N ILE A 38 -20.22 -23.53 21.68
CA ILE A 38 -19.35 -24.70 21.55
C ILE A 38 -19.47 -25.47 22.87
N SER A 39 -19.79 -26.76 22.79
CA SER A 39 -20.04 -27.56 23.99
C SER A 39 -18.75 -27.75 24.78
N GLY A 40 -18.74 -27.37 26.06
CA GLY A 40 -17.56 -27.49 26.92
C GLY A 40 -16.53 -26.36 26.73
N LEU A 41 -16.92 -25.23 26.12
CA LEU A 41 -16.13 -24.02 26.08
C LEU A 41 -16.95 -22.83 26.61
N GLU A 42 -16.41 -22.18 27.62
CA GLU A 42 -16.83 -20.85 28.08
C GLU A 42 -15.67 -19.88 27.88
N PHE A 43 -15.97 -18.59 27.66
CA PHE A 43 -14.93 -17.59 27.49
C PHE A 43 -15.34 -16.23 28.04
N THR A 44 -14.33 -15.42 28.35
CA THR A 44 -14.49 -14.04 28.77
C THR A 44 -13.57 -13.15 27.95
N LEU A 45 -14.13 -12.05 27.46
CA LEU A 45 -13.45 -11.06 26.63
C LEU A 45 -13.23 -9.79 27.44
N ASN A 46 -11.97 -9.39 27.58
CA ASN A 46 -11.59 -8.10 28.18
C ASN A 46 -10.78 -7.29 27.18
N GLU A 47 -10.61 -5.99 27.44
CA GLU A 47 -9.83 -5.09 26.59
C GLU A 47 -8.38 -5.56 26.35
N THR A 48 -7.78 -6.28 27.30
CA THR A 48 -6.35 -6.68 27.22
C THR A 48 -6.13 -8.19 27.30
N SER A 49 -7.19 -8.99 27.43
CA SER A 49 -7.08 -10.44 27.61
C SER A 49 -8.29 -11.21 27.10
N VAL A 50 -8.05 -12.47 26.74
CA VAL A 50 -9.06 -13.50 26.50
C VAL A 50 -8.82 -14.63 27.50
N ILE A 51 -9.88 -15.07 28.16
CA ILE A 51 -9.85 -16.25 29.04
C ILE A 51 -10.73 -17.31 28.40
N LEU A 52 -10.18 -18.52 28.19
CA LEU A 52 -10.91 -19.68 27.69
C LEU A 52 -10.98 -20.73 28.80
N ASN A 53 -12.19 -21.16 29.14
CA ASN A 53 -12.45 -22.20 30.13
C ASN A 53 -13.02 -23.42 29.43
N PHE A 54 -12.26 -24.51 29.46
CA PHE A 54 -12.66 -25.78 28.87
C PHE A 54 -13.09 -26.78 29.94
N ASP A 55 -14.17 -27.51 29.66
CA ASP A 55 -14.52 -28.72 30.40
C ASP A 55 -13.47 -29.80 30.10
N ASP A 56 -12.75 -30.28 31.13
CA ASP A 56 -11.68 -31.29 31.00
C ASP A 56 -12.15 -32.54 30.26
N ARG A 57 -13.43 -32.91 30.40
CA ARG A 57 -14.00 -34.09 29.75
C ARG A 57 -14.22 -33.89 28.25
N LYS A 58 -14.28 -32.63 27.81
CA LYS A 58 -14.61 -32.23 26.42
C LYS A 58 -13.53 -31.39 25.75
N LEU A 59 -12.42 -31.12 26.43
CA LEU A 59 -11.34 -30.23 25.98
C LEU A 59 -10.97 -30.43 24.51
N GLY A 60 -10.60 -31.65 24.10
CA GLY A 60 -10.23 -31.94 22.72
C GLY A 60 -11.33 -31.63 21.69
N LYS A 61 -12.58 -32.02 21.99
CA LYS A 61 -13.73 -31.76 21.10
C LYS A 61 -14.06 -30.28 21.01
N ALA A 62 -14.07 -29.58 22.14
CA ALA A 62 -14.32 -28.15 22.20
C ALA A 62 -13.26 -27.36 21.42
N LEU A 63 -11.98 -27.76 21.54
CA LEU A 63 -10.88 -27.20 20.78
C LEU A 63 -11.01 -27.43 19.28
N GLU A 64 -11.33 -28.66 18.85
CA GLU A 64 -11.58 -29.00 17.45
C GLU A 64 -12.74 -28.19 16.87
N GLU A 65 -13.84 -28.04 17.60
CA GLU A 65 -14.99 -27.23 17.19
C GLU A 65 -14.64 -25.75 17.05
N LEU A 66 -13.84 -25.21 17.98
CA LEU A 66 -13.37 -23.82 17.91
C LEU A 66 -12.49 -23.61 16.67
N ILE A 67 -11.53 -24.50 16.43
CA ILE A 67 -10.64 -24.42 15.25
C ILE A 67 -11.43 -24.57 13.96
N LYS A 68 -12.35 -25.54 13.89
CA LYS A 68 -13.23 -25.74 12.73
C LYS A 68 -14.13 -24.53 12.47
N TYR A 69 -14.61 -23.87 13.51
CA TYR A 69 -15.36 -22.64 13.37
C TYR A 69 -14.48 -21.49 12.88
N SER A 70 -13.26 -21.37 13.42
CA SER A 70 -12.33 -20.27 13.13
C SER A 70 -11.83 -20.30 11.70
N PHE A 71 -11.49 -21.50 11.21
CA PHE A 71 -10.73 -21.72 9.98
C PHE A 71 -11.55 -22.48 8.95
N GLN A 72 -12.37 -21.77 8.19
CA GLN A 72 -13.27 -22.34 7.20
C GLN A 72 -12.80 -22.06 5.77
N ILE A 73 -13.43 -22.75 4.82
CA ILE A 73 -13.33 -22.53 3.39
C ILE A 73 -14.76 -22.43 2.85
N ASP A 74 -15.06 -21.41 2.06
CA ASP A 74 -16.39 -21.31 1.45
C ASP A 74 -16.56 -22.26 0.26
N LYS A 75 -17.80 -22.40 -0.22
CA LYS A 75 -18.12 -23.28 -1.36
C LYS A 75 -17.37 -22.94 -2.65
N THR A 76 -16.88 -21.71 -2.78
CA THR A 76 -16.12 -21.24 -3.95
C THR A 76 -14.63 -21.55 -3.82
N GLY A 77 -14.15 -21.87 -2.62
CA GLY A 77 -12.75 -22.12 -2.31
C GLY A 77 -12.01 -20.89 -1.78
N PHE A 78 -12.70 -19.86 -1.27
CA PHE A 78 -12.04 -18.78 -0.53
C PHE A 78 -11.76 -19.21 0.91
N PHE A 79 -10.68 -18.69 1.48
CA PHE A 79 -10.57 -18.64 2.94
C PHE A 79 -11.77 -17.91 3.53
N TYR A 80 -12.40 -18.54 4.53
CA TYR A 80 -13.56 -17.99 5.21
C TYR A 80 -13.29 -17.92 6.72
N PHE A 81 -13.29 -16.70 7.25
CA PHE A 81 -13.08 -16.43 8.66
C PHE A 81 -14.31 -15.70 9.21
N PRO A 82 -15.15 -16.34 10.03
CA PRO A 82 -16.34 -15.69 10.61
C PRO A 82 -16.03 -14.37 11.32
N ALA A 83 -14.85 -14.29 11.97
CA ALA A 83 -14.32 -13.09 12.60
C ALA A 83 -14.26 -11.86 11.68
N LEU A 84 -14.03 -12.04 10.37
CA LEU A 84 -13.96 -10.93 9.43
C LEU A 84 -15.34 -10.45 8.96
N GLU A 85 -16.43 -11.08 9.42
CA GLU A 85 -17.81 -10.70 9.12
C GLU A 85 -18.55 -10.05 10.30
N LEU A 86 -17.84 -9.69 11.38
CA LEU A 86 -18.45 -9.01 12.54
C LEU A 86 -19.25 -7.76 12.15
N GLY A 87 -18.71 -6.96 11.24
CA GLY A 87 -19.35 -5.75 10.73
C GLY A 87 -20.30 -5.97 9.54
N GLY A 88 -20.46 -7.20 9.07
CA GLY A 88 -21.26 -7.54 7.89
C GLY A 88 -20.52 -8.45 6.89
N LYS A 89 -21.21 -8.82 5.80
CA LYS A 89 -20.65 -9.71 4.78
C LYS A 89 -19.42 -9.08 4.11
N GLN A 90 -18.31 -9.79 4.12
CA GLN A 90 -17.08 -9.30 3.50
C GLN A 90 -17.25 -9.15 1.97
N PRO A 91 -16.88 -7.99 1.37
CA PRO A 91 -16.88 -7.79 -0.07
C PRO A 91 -15.98 -8.78 -0.80
N ILE A 92 -16.36 -9.16 -2.02
CA ILE A 92 -15.61 -10.16 -2.81
C ILE A 92 -14.19 -9.67 -3.14
N GLU A 93 -14.02 -8.37 -3.33
CA GLU A 93 -12.74 -7.70 -3.53
C GLU A 93 -11.79 -7.91 -2.37
N ASN A 94 -12.30 -7.77 -1.14
CA ASN A 94 -11.52 -7.97 0.07
C ASN A 94 -11.13 -9.45 0.24
N LYS A 95 -12.08 -10.37 -0.04
CA LYS A 95 -11.79 -11.81 -0.08
C LYS A 95 -10.66 -12.14 -1.04
N LEU A 96 -10.66 -11.55 -2.24
CA LEU A 96 -9.60 -11.73 -3.24
C LEU A 96 -8.24 -11.22 -2.76
N ILE A 97 -8.20 -10.05 -2.11
CA ILE A 97 -6.97 -9.49 -1.52
C ILE A 97 -6.44 -10.40 -0.41
N ASN A 98 -7.30 -10.84 0.50
CA ASN A 98 -6.94 -11.77 1.59
C ASN A 98 -6.42 -13.10 1.02
N GLN A 99 -7.15 -13.69 0.06
CA GLN A 99 -6.78 -14.94 -0.62
C GLN A 99 -5.36 -14.87 -1.19
N ARG A 100 -5.08 -13.81 -1.97
CA ARG A 100 -3.78 -13.62 -2.61
C ARG A 100 -2.65 -13.47 -1.59
N ASN A 101 -2.89 -12.65 -0.56
CA ASN A 101 -1.88 -12.38 0.46
C ASN A 101 -1.60 -13.61 1.31
N LEU A 102 -2.62 -14.36 1.73
CA LEU A 102 -2.48 -15.60 2.51
C LEU A 102 -1.68 -16.67 1.74
N LEU A 103 -2.03 -16.92 0.47
CA LEU A 103 -1.30 -17.85 -0.40
C LEU A 103 0.14 -17.40 -0.73
N SER A 104 0.46 -16.14 -0.46
CA SER A 104 1.80 -15.59 -0.66
C SER A 104 2.58 -15.36 0.64
N SER A 105 2.01 -15.70 1.80
CA SER A 105 2.59 -15.42 3.12
C SER A 105 2.52 -16.64 4.05
N PHE A 106 1.50 -16.71 4.91
CA PHE A 106 1.31 -17.77 5.89
C PHE A 106 1.05 -19.12 5.23
N LEU A 107 0.20 -19.17 4.19
CA LEU A 107 -0.35 -20.39 3.64
C LEU A 107 0.17 -20.64 2.22
N GLN A 108 1.48 -20.61 2.05
CA GLN A 108 2.14 -20.90 0.77
C GLN A 108 1.93 -22.36 0.36
N PRO A 109 1.34 -22.65 -0.82
CA PRO A 109 1.22 -24.02 -1.33
C PRO A 109 2.58 -24.72 -1.49
N THR A 110 3.62 -23.94 -1.83
CA THR A 110 5.01 -24.43 -1.97
C THR A 110 5.61 -24.94 -0.67
N LEU A 111 5.05 -24.56 0.48
CA LEU A 111 5.44 -25.04 1.80
C LEU A 111 4.47 -26.11 2.33
N PHE A 112 3.62 -26.68 1.48
CA PHE A 112 2.57 -27.65 1.82
C PHE A 112 1.62 -27.18 2.93
N SER A 113 1.56 -25.87 3.16
CA SER A 113 0.71 -25.26 4.19
C SER A 113 -0.74 -25.06 3.72
N SER A 114 -0.97 -25.22 2.42
CA SER A 114 -2.30 -25.23 1.81
C SER A 114 -2.33 -26.15 0.60
N ASN A 115 -3.45 -26.84 0.40
CA ASN A 115 -3.77 -27.53 -0.84
C ASN A 115 -4.73 -26.67 -1.68
N THR A 116 -4.45 -26.52 -2.97
CA THR A 116 -5.17 -25.59 -3.85
C THR A 116 -5.49 -26.23 -5.19
N LYS A 117 -6.62 -25.82 -5.79
CA LYS A 117 -6.97 -26.16 -7.18
C LYS A 117 -6.04 -25.42 -8.16
N LYS A 118 -5.99 -25.90 -9.41
CA LYS A 118 -5.33 -25.17 -10.51
C LYS A 118 -5.96 -23.78 -10.65
N ALA A 119 -5.13 -22.76 -10.87
CA ALA A 119 -5.63 -21.41 -11.09
C ALA A 119 -6.46 -21.34 -12.38
N ILE A 120 -7.65 -20.76 -12.29
CA ILE A 120 -8.58 -20.57 -13.41
C ILE A 120 -8.92 -19.09 -13.55
N GLN A 121 -9.07 -18.61 -14.78
CA GLN A 121 -9.60 -17.27 -15.01
C GLN A 121 -11.10 -17.27 -14.66
N LYS A 122 -11.50 -16.37 -13.75
CA LYS A 122 -12.89 -16.27 -13.29
C LYS A 122 -13.30 -14.81 -13.16
N ASN A 123 -14.52 -14.50 -13.62
CA ASN A 123 -15.18 -13.23 -13.33
C ASN A 123 -15.94 -13.35 -12.00
N PHE A 124 -15.67 -12.46 -11.07
CA PHE A 124 -16.36 -12.40 -9.77
C PHE A 124 -17.48 -11.35 -9.71
N ALA A 125 -17.60 -10.55 -10.75
CA ALA A 125 -18.76 -9.67 -10.92
C ALA A 125 -19.91 -10.46 -11.54
N GLY A 126 -21.16 -10.13 -11.15
CA GLY A 126 -22.33 -10.54 -11.93
C GLY A 126 -22.28 -9.98 -13.35
N GLU A 127 -23.11 -10.49 -14.27
CA GLU A 127 -23.08 -10.12 -15.69
C GLU A 127 -23.28 -8.61 -15.93
N ASP A 128 -24.06 -7.94 -15.08
CA ASP A 128 -24.35 -6.49 -15.16
C ASP A 128 -23.41 -5.59 -14.35
N GLN A 129 -22.38 -6.17 -13.73
CA GLN A 129 -21.46 -5.44 -12.86
C GLN A 129 -20.08 -5.30 -13.49
N ARG A 130 -19.32 -4.31 -13.00
CA ARG A 130 -17.93 -4.06 -13.38
C ARG A 130 -17.13 -5.38 -13.36
N PRO A 131 -16.56 -5.86 -14.49
CA PRO A 131 -15.95 -7.18 -14.56
C PRO A 131 -14.67 -7.28 -13.70
N ILE A 132 -14.67 -8.21 -12.74
CA ILE A 132 -13.54 -8.54 -11.87
C ILE A 132 -12.97 -9.87 -12.34
N VAL A 133 -12.17 -9.83 -13.40
CA VAL A 133 -11.60 -11.02 -14.03
C VAL A 133 -10.18 -11.24 -13.55
N LEU A 134 -9.96 -12.33 -12.81
CA LEU A 134 -8.67 -12.66 -12.22
C LEU A 134 -8.37 -14.16 -12.34
N ASN A 135 -7.09 -14.51 -12.30
CA ASN A 135 -6.66 -15.90 -12.12
C ASN A 135 -6.87 -16.29 -10.66
N PHE A 136 -7.92 -17.05 -10.41
CA PHE A 136 -8.33 -17.47 -9.08
C PHE A 136 -7.84 -18.88 -8.77
N GLN A 137 -7.23 -19.02 -7.60
CA GLN A 137 -6.75 -20.28 -7.06
C GLN A 137 -7.52 -20.60 -5.78
N GLY A 138 -8.52 -21.49 -5.91
CA GLY A 138 -9.34 -21.92 -4.78
C GLY A 138 -8.60 -22.88 -3.86
N VAL A 139 -8.82 -22.75 -2.55
CA VAL A 139 -8.23 -23.60 -1.50
C VAL A 139 -9.14 -24.80 -1.24
N ILE A 140 -8.54 -25.96 -1.02
CA ILE A 140 -9.21 -27.21 -0.66
C ILE A 140 -9.06 -27.48 0.84
N SER A 141 -7.86 -27.26 1.38
CA SER A 141 -7.53 -27.39 2.81
C SER A 141 -6.29 -26.57 3.16
N TYR A 142 -6.09 -26.27 4.44
CA TYR A 142 -4.88 -25.60 4.94
C TYR A 142 -4.53 -25.98 6.38
N SER A 143 -3.26 -25.84 6.75
CA SER A 143 -2.68 -26.42 7.98
C SER A 143 -3.34 -25.93 9.27
N SER A 144 -3.84 -24.70 9.32
CA SER A 144 -4.52 -24.16 10.51
C SER A 144 -5.77 -24.96 10.89
N GLN A 145 -6.42 -25.62 9.93
CA GLN A 145 -7.62 -26.45 10.17
C GLN A 145 -7.30 -27.73 10.96
N LEU A 146 -6.03 -28.16 10.96
CA LEU A 146 -5.57 -29.36 11.66
C LEU A 146 -4.87 -29.02 12.98
N ALA A 147 -4.96 -27.77 13.44
CA ALA A 147 -4.15 -27.28 14.55
C ALA A 147 -4.42 -27.99 15.90
N ALA A 148 -5.64 -28.49 16.11
CA ALA A 148 -6.01 -29.21 17.32
C ALA A 148 -5.06 -30.39 17.61
N SER A 149 -4.61 -31.07 16.55
CA SER A 149 -3.76 -32.27 16.65
C SER A 149 -2.40 -32.04 17.31
N PHE A 150 -1.88 -30.81 17.29
CA PHE A 150 -0.60 -30.46 17.91
C PHE A 150 -0.74 -29.52 19.11
N LEU A 151 -1.94 -29.04 19.41
CA LEU A 151 -2.22 -28.22 20.59
C LEU A 151 -2.67 -29.08 21.79
N TYR A 152 -3.25 -30.26 21.51
CA TYR A 152 -3.88 -31.11 22.51
C TYR A 152 -3.34 -32.54 22.47
N ASN A 153 -2.94 -33.04 23.64
CA ASN A 153 -2.51 -34.41 23.82
C ASN A 153 -3.71 -35.31 24.15
N SER A 154 -4.18 -36.10 23.18
CA SER A 154 -5.35 -36.97 23.37
C SER A 154 -5.15 -38.08 24.41
N LYS A 155 -3.90 -38.54 24.61
CA LYS A 155 -3.58 -39.58 25.61
C LYS A 155 -3.61 -39.02 27.03
N LYS A 156 -3.02 -37.83 27.23
CA LYS A 156 -2.94 -37.17 28.54
C LYS A 156 -4.17 -36.30 28.85
N LYS A 157 -5.02 -36.02 27.86
CA LYS A 157 -6.20 -35.14 27.95
C LYS A 157 -5.89 -33.73 28.45
N ILE A 158 -4.72 -33.19 28.06
CA ILE A 158 -4.25 -31.86 28.44
C ILE A 158 -3.70 -31.13 27.21
N PHE A 159 -3.50 -29.82 27.32
CA PHE A 159 -2.74 -29.06 26.34
C PHE A 159 -1.29 -29.50 26.29
N GLU A 160 -0.67 -29.39 25.12
CA GLU A 160 0.79 -29.50 25.01
C GLU A 160 1.44 -28.24 25.58
N ASN A 161 2.46 -28.41 26.42
CA ASN A 161 3.10 -27.31 27.15
C ASN A 161 4.07 -26.52 26.27
N GLU A 162 4.74 -27.20 25.34
CA GLU A 162 5.74 -26.63 24.47
C GLU A 162 5.60 -27.25 23.08
N ILE A 163 5.52 -26.39 22.08
CA ILE A 163 5.18 -26.80 20.71
C ILE A 163 6.14 -26.11 19.75
N GLU A 164 6.72 -26.88 18.86
CA GLU A 164 7.58 -26.37 17.79
C GLU A 164 6.81 -25.45 16.84
N ILE A 165 7.35 -24.25 16.62
CA ILE A 165 6.80 -23.27 15.69
C ILE A 165 6.96 -23.79 14.26
N LYS A 166 5.82 -24.02 13.61
CA LYS A 166 5.75 -24.34 12.18
C LYS A 166 5.90 -23.06 11.35
N ASN A 167 6.57 -23.16 10.20
CA ASN A 167 6.87 -22.02 9.31
C ASN A 167 5.65 -21.16 8.93
N TRP A 168 4.47 -21.78 8.83
CA TRP A 168 3.22 -21.12 8.46
C TRP A 168 2.55 -20.37 9.62
N LEU A 169 2.96 -20.60 10.88
CA LEU A 169 2.47 -19.87 12.05
C LEU A 169 3.20 -18.53 12.20
N TYR A 170 4.53 -18.55 12.04
CA TYR A 170 5.37 -17.37 12.18
C TYR A 170 6.05 -17.03 10.86
N ILE A 171 5.54 -16.00 10.16
CA ILE A 171 6.15 -15.54 8.91
C ILE A 171 7.63 -15.24 9.15
N GLY A 172 8.52 -15.84 8.37
CA GLY A 172 9.98 -15.63 8.47
C GLY A 172 10.61 -16.09 9.80
N GLY A 173 9.93 -16.96 10.55
CA GLY A 173 10.38 -17.47 11.86
C GLY A 173 11.00 -18.86 11.82
N SER A 174 11.33 -19.43 10.66
CA SER A 174 11.81 -20.80 10.59
C SER A 174 13.29 -20.91 10.24
N VAL A 175 14.02 -21.61 11.12
CA VAL A 175 15.37 -22.17 11.01
C VAL A 175 16.39 -21.26 10.31
N LYS A 176 17.21 -20.54 11.10
CA LYS A 176 18.27 -19.64 10.58
C LYS A 176 19.30 -20.35 9.69
N HIS A 177 19.47 -21.68 9.83
CA HIS A 177 20.44 -22.46 9.06
C HIS A 177 19.93 -23.87 8.74
N ALA A 178 19.53 -24.12 7.49
CA ALA A 178 19.09 -25.45 7.02
C ALA A 178 20.17 -26.55 7.16
N GLY A 179 21.45 -26.17 7.32
CA GLY A 179 22.59 -27.09 7.44
C GLY A 179 22.93 -27.57 8.86
N LEU A 180 22.25 -27.08 9.91
CA LEU A 180 22.57 -27.43 11.32
C LEU A 180 21.52 -28.31 12.02
N GLY A 181 20.54 -28.86 11.30
CA GLY A 181 19.55 -29.78 11.85
C GLY A 181 18.69 -29.19 12.98
N ASN A 182 18.00 -30.07 13.72
CA ASN A 182 16.94 -29.80 14.71
C ASN A 182 17.32 -28.88 15.89
N ASN A 183 18.56 -28.40 16.00
CA ASN A 183 19.04 -27.59 17.15
C ASN A 183 18.67 -26.10 17.08
N THR A 184 17.88 -25.66 16.10
CA THR A 184 17.45 -24.25 15.96
C THR A 184 15.94 -24.08 15.75
N VAL A 185 15.16 -25.13 16.06
CA VAL A 185 13.70 -25.08 16.00
C VAL A 185 13.20 -24.21 17.15
N LEU A 186 12.50 -23.12 16.82
CA LEU A 186 11.87 -22.29 17.84
C LEU A 186 10.67 -23.05 18.39
N SER A 187 10.56 -23.10 19.71
CA SER A 187 9.40 -23.61 20.43
C SER A 187 8.68 -22.48 21.15
N GLU A 188 7.38 -22.62 21.32
CA GLU A 188 6.56 -21.69 22.07
C GLU A 188 5.61 -22.41 23.02
N ARG A 189 5.25 -21.72 24.10
CA ARG A 189 4.23 -22.20 25.03
C ARG A 189 2.85 -22.01 24.44
N ILE A 190 1.87 -22.75 24.96
CA ILE A 190 0.48 -22.66 24.49
C ILE A 190 -0.07 -21.23 24.57
N GLU A 191 0.33 -20.45 25.57
CA GLU A 191 -0.17 -19.09 25.79
C GLU A 191 0.31 -18.07 24.73
N THR A 192 1.37 -18.37 23.98
CA THR A 192 1.87 -17.51 22.89
C THR A 192 1.58 -18.13 21.52
N LEU A 193 1.71 -19.45 21.39
CA LEU A 193 1.40 -20.16 20.16
C LEU A 193 -0.09 -20.10 19.79
N PHE A 194 -0.98 -20.16 20.78
CA PHE A 194 -2.42 -20.12 20.52
C PHE A 194 -2.85 -18.78 19.90
N PRO A 195 -2.44 -17.60 20.42
CA PRO A 195 -2.57 -16.34 19.69
C PRO A 195 -1.98 -16.38 18.27
N LEU A 196 -0.78 -16.94 18.10
CA LEU A 196 -0.09 -16.96 16.81
C LEU A 196 -0.90 -17.69 15.71
N LEU A 197 -1.61 -18.76 16.07
CA LEU A 197 -2.52 -19.47 15.16
C LEU A 197 -3.58 -18.55 14.52
N TYR A 198 -4.05 -17.56 15.28
CA TYR A 198 -5.07 -16.60 14.87
C TYR A 198 -4.50 -15.35 14.20
N ALA A 199 -3.17 -15.24 14.07
CA ALA A 199 -2.53 -14.11 13.40
C ALA A 199 -3.01 -13.95 11.95
N ILE A 200 -3.33 -15.05 11.27
CA ILE A 200 -3.84 -15.01 9.89
C ILE A 200 -5.18 -14.27 9.77
N ILE A 201 -5.97 -14.24 10.85
CA ILE A 201 -7.25 -13.53 10.93
C ILE A 201 -7.02 -12.07 11.32
N GLY A 202 -6.21 -11.84 12.36
CA GLY A 202 -5.94 -10.51 12.90
C GLY A 202 -5.21 -9.60 11.91
N CYS A 203 -4.26 -10.13 11.14
CA CYS A 203 -3.47 -9.32 10.20
C CYS A 203 -4.36 -8.60 9.18
N VAL A 204 -3.96 -7.38 8.82
CA VAL A 204 -4.57 -6.63 7.73
C VAL A 204 -3.79 -6.88 6.44
N TYR A 205 -4.51 -7.24 5.38
CA TYR A 205 -3.92 -7.50 4.08
C TYR A 205 -4.31 -6.40 3.10
N VAL A 206 -3.32 -5.88 2.38
CA VAL A 206 -3.52 -4.85 1.37
C VAL A 206 -2.82 -5.26 0.07
N TYR A 207 -3.22 -4.63 -1.02
CA TYR A 207 -2.52 -4.72 -2.29
C TYR A 207 -1.66 -3.48 -2.48
N VAL A 208 -0.38 -3.65 -2.85
CA VAL A 208 0.53 -2.53 -3.11
C VAL A 208 0.89 -2.45 -4.58
N LYS A 209 0.74 -1.26 -5.18
CA LYS A 209 1.13 -0.93 -6.54
C LYS A 209 2.39 -0.07 -6.54
N ILE A 210 3.51 -0.76 -6.33
CA ILE A 210 4.82 -0.13 -6.30
C ILE A 210 5.24 0.28 -7.71
N PHE A 211 5.64 1.55 -7.86
CA PHE A 211 6.12 2.12 -9.12
C PHE A 211 7.63 1.94 -9.27
N ASP A 212 8.39 1.85 -8.17
CA ASP A 212 9.81 1.51 -8.22
C ASP A 212 10.02 0.11 -8.84
N PRO A 213 10.65 0.00 -10.02
CA PRO A 213 10.87 -1.28 -10.70
C PRO A 213 11.65 -2.31 -9.86
N HIS A 214 12.60 -1.85 -9.04
CA HIS A 214 13.44 -2.72 -8.21
C HIS A 214 12.66 -3.34 -7.06
N LEU A 215 11.68 -2.63 -6.51
CA LEU A 215 10.82 -3.09 -5.42
C LEU A 215 9.60 -3.87 -5.93
N LYS A 216 9.03 -3.46 -7.07
CA LYS A 216 7.85 -4.09 -7.69
C LYS A 216 8.03 -5.58 -7.96
N SER A 217 9.22 -6.00 -8.35
CA SER A 217 9.52 -7.42 -8.60
C SER A 217 9.66 -8.25 -7.32
N LYS A 218 9.92 -7.60 -6.17
CA LYS A 218 10.25 -8.24 -4.89
C LYS A 218 9.09 -8.30 -3.89
N ILE A 219 7.97 -7.61 -4.15
CA ILE A 219 6.82 -7.60 -3.24
C ILE A 219 5.61 -8.22 -3.94
N ARG A 220 5.13 -9.32 -3.37
CA ARG A 220 3.99 -10.14 -3.83
C ARG A 220 2.79 -10.04 -2.90
N ALA A 221 3.06 -9.85 -1.61
CA ALA A 221 2.07 -9.65 -0.55
C ALA A 221 2.51 -8.54 0.40
N CYS A 222 1.53 -7.86 1.00
CA CYS A 222 1.73 -6.80 1.97
C CYS A 222 0.82 -7.04 3.17
N ILE A 223 1.44 -7.16 4.34
CA ILE A 223 0.77 -7.41 5.62
C ILE A 223 1.02 -6.22 6.53
N VAL A 224 -0.04 -5.71 7.15
CA VAL A 224 0.00 -4.60 8.08
C VAL A 224 -0.40 -5.11 9.46
N ILE A 225 0.47 -4.88 10.45
CA ILE A 225 0.38 -5.39 11.82
C ILE A 225 0.45 -4.18 12.76
N PRO A 226 -0.68 -3.71 13.32
CA PRO A 226 -0.65 -2.69 14.35
C PRO A 226 -0.17 -3.29 15.68
N GLN A 227 0.52 -2.48 16.48
CA GLN A 227 0.67 -2.74 17.90
C GLN A 227 -0.70 -2.59 18.55
N ILE A 228 -1.11 -3.60 19.31
CA ILE A 228 -2.39 -3.61 20.02
C ILE A 228 -2.14 -3.43 21.51
N ASP A 229 -2.84 -2.46 22.09
CA ASP A 229 -2.99 -2.22 23.52
C ASP A 229 -4.42 -2.46 24.01
N ASN A 230 -5.41 -2.41 23.12
CA ASN A 230 -6.82 -2.70 23.39
C ASN A 230 -7.44 -3.55 22.26
N LEU A 231 -7.89 -4.76 22.63
CA LEU A 231 -8.48 -5.78 21.74
C LEU A 231 -9.84 -5.35 21.17
N GLU A 232 -10.63 -4.60 21.94
CA GLU A 232 -11.94 -4.12 21.51
C GLU A 232 -11.81 -3.05 20.41
N ILE A 233 -10.98 -2.04 20.64
CA ILE A 233 -10.65 -0.99 19.65
C ILE A 233 -10.08 -1.65 18.39
N PHE A 234 -9.14 -2.58 18.54
CA PHE A 234 -8.58 -3.33 17.42
C PHE A 234 -9.67 -4.09 16.65
N SER A 235 -10.58 -4.78 17.33
CA SER A 235 -11.68 -5.52 16.69
C SER A 235 -12.59 -4.60 15.86
N GLN A 236 -12.95 -3.43 16.41
CA GLN A 236 -13.76 -2.43 15.70
C GLN A 236 -13.06 -1.93 14.43
N ILE A 237 -11.76 -1.64 14.50
CA ILE A 237 -10.98 -1.19 13.34
C ILE A 237 -10.84 -2.32 12.31
N ARG A 238 -10.46 -3.52 12.77
CA ARG A 238 -10.19 -4.65 11.88
C ARG A 238 -11.45 -5.13 11.16
N SER A 239 -12.60 -5.11 11.83
CA SER A 239 -13.90 -5.42 11.23
C SER A 239 -14.31 -4.37 10.20
N LYS A 240 -14.10 -3.07 10.47
CA LYS A 240 -14.31 -1.99 9.48
C LYS A 240 -13.42 -2.16 8.24
N VAL A 241 -12.13 -2.47 8.44
CA VAL A 241 -11.18 -2.75 7.35
C VAL A 241 -11.60 -4.00 6.56
N ALA A 242 -12.18 -5.01 7.22
CA ALA A 242 -12.71 -6.21 6.55
C ALA A 242 -13.88 -5.92 5.61
N LEU A 243 -14.57 -4.78 5.75
CA LEU A 243 -15.63 -4.33 4.85
C LEU A 243 -15.14 -3.39 3.73
N SER A 244 -13.84 -3.10 3.68
CA SER A 244 -13.28 -2.20 2.67
C SER A 244 -13.18 -2.87 1.30
N THR A 245 -13.41 -2.11 0.23
CA THR A 245 -13.32 -2.56 -1.16
C THR A 245 -11.88 -2.52 -1.68
N GLU A 246 -11.64 -3.10 -2.87
CA GLU A 246 -10.33 -3.06 -3.55
C GLU A 246 -9.78 -1.64 -3.67
N LEU A 247 -10.66 -0.65 -3.90
CA LEU A 247 -10.29 0.74 -4.10
C LEU A 247 -9.61 1.34 -2.86
N LYS A 248 -10.09 0.97 -1.66
CA LYS A 248 -9.51 1.41 -0.38
C LYS A 248 -8.31 0.57 0.02
N LEU A 249 -8.25 -0.69 -0.38
CA LEU A 249 -7.19 -1.63 0.01
C LEU A 249 -6.05 -1.74 -1.00
N THR A 250 -6.05 -0.90 -2.04
CA THR A 250 -4.96 -0.80 -3.02
C THR A 250 -4.17 0.48 -2.79
N MET A 251 -2.95 0.30 -2.28
CA MET A 251 -2.03 1.37 -1.87
C MET A 251 -0.92 1.56 -2.90
N ALA A 252 -0.34 2.76 -2.97
CA ALA A 252 0.81 3.12 -3.80
C ALA A 252 2.12 2.51 -3.29
N GLY A 253 2.19 2.11 -2.02
CA GLY A 253 3.39 1.49 -1.43
C GLY A 253 3.20 1.00 0.00
N LEU A 254 4.29 0.52 0.60
CA LEU A 254 4.30 0.04 2.00
C LEU A 254 4.02 1.19 2.98
N SER A 255 4.56 2.38 2.70
CA SER A 255 4.40 3.58 3.51
C SER A 255 2.93 4.05 3.58
N GLU A 256 2.24 4.09 2.44
CA GLU A 256 0.79 4.39 2.45
C GLU A 256 0.00 3.36 3.26
N SER A 257 0.41 2.08 3.25
CA SER A 257 -0.28 1.03 3.99
C SER A 257 -0.26 1.28 5.51
N ALA A 258 0.85 1.84 6.03
CA ALA A 258 0.93 2.23 7.45
C ALA A 258 0.11 3.49 7.74
N LEU A 259 0.20 4.51 6.88
CA LEU A 259 -0.57 5.75 7.04
C LEU A 259 -2.08 5.49 6.98
N TYR A 260 -2.52 4.62 6.06
CA TYR A 260 -3.91 4.19 5.94
C TYR A 260 -4.43 3.61 7.26
N LEU A 261 -3.74 2.61 7.81
CA LEU A 261 -4.21 1.99 9.04
C LEU A 261 -4.13 2.97 10.22
N SER A 262 -3.10 3.82 10.29
CA SER A 262 -3.02 4.88 11.30
C SER A 262 -4.22 5.84 11.22
N ASN A 263 -4.66 6.16 10.00
CA ASN A 263 -5.81 7.02 9.75
C ASN A 263 -7.13 6.35 10.18
N GLU A 264 -7.27 5.05 9.98
CA GLU A 264 -8.43 4.29 10.48
C GLU A 264 -8.50 4.28 12.01
N TYR A 265 -7.35 4.15 12.70
CA TYR A 265 -7.27 4.29 14.16
C TYR A 265 -7.70 5.69 14.63
N ALA A 266 -7.21 6.74 13.95
CA ALA A 266 -7.54 8.12 14.31
C ALA A 266 -9.02 8.43 14.20
N HIS A 267 -9.70 7.90 13.17
CA HIS A 267 -11.13 8.08 12.98
C HIS A 267 -11.97 7.43 14.10
N ILE A 268 -11.60 6.22 14.55
CA ILE A 268 -12.35 5.52 15.60
C ILE A 268 -12.10 6.17 16.97
N LEU A 269 -10.87 6.62 17.21
CA LEU A 269 -10.50 7.25 18.48
C LEU A 269 -10.84 8.74 18.54
N LYS A 270 -11.48 9.29 17.49
CA LYS A 270 -12.00 10.67 17.39
C LYS A 270 -11.00 11.71 17.90
N SER A 271 -9.75 11.68 17.41
CA SER A 271 -8.65 12.60 17.80
C SER A 271 -8.24 12.60 19.29
N LYS A 272 -8.77 11.70 20.15
CA LYS A 272 -8.34 11.58 21.56
C LYS A 272 -7.07 10.74 21.75
N LEU A 273 -6.37 10.44 20.67
CA LEU A 273 -5.16 9.62 20.69
C LEU A 273 -4.04 10.36 21.44
N LYS A 274 -3.72 9.91 22.66
CA LYS A 274 -2.46 10.32 23.32
C LYS A 274 -1.23 9.80 22.58
N LYS A 275 -1.37 8.71 21.81
CA LYS A 275 -0.28 8.06 21.06
C LYS A 275 -0.82 7.15 19.95
N PHE A 276 -0.39 7.37 18.70
CA PHE A 276 -0.71 6.46 17.60
C PHE A 276 -0.08 5.08 17.81
N PRO A 277 -0.78 3.98 17.45
CA PRO A 277 -0.18 2.66 17.50
C PRO A 277 1.02 2.61 16.56
N MET A 278 2.07 1.92 16.99
CA MET A 278 3.15 1.57 16.10
C MET A 278 2.62 0.57 15.06
N ILE A 279 2.94 0.77 13.79
CA ILE A 279 2.49 -0.10 12.70
C ILE A 279 3.68 -0.74 12.03
N THR A 280 3.68 -2.06 11.99
CA THR A 280 4.65 -2.86 11.25
C THR A 280 4.05 -3.23 9.89
N VAL A 281 4.69 -2.82 8.81
CA VAL A 281 4.35 -3.23 7.44
C VAL A 281 5.38 -4.22 6.94
N ILE A 282 4.92 -5.37 6.46
CA ILE A 282 5.76 -6.45 5.95
C ILE A 282 5.48 -6.64 4.46
N GLY A 283 6.50 -6.40 3.64
CA GLY A 283 6.52 -6.76 2.22
C GLY A 283 7.11 -8.14 2.03
N ILE A 284 6.33 -9.08 1.48
CA ILE A 284 6.73 -10.47 1.27
C ILE A 284 6.88 -10.73 -0.22
N GLY A 285 7.94 -11.41 -0.63
CA GLY A 285 8.08 -11.90 -1.99
C GLY A 285 9.30 -12.78 -2.19
N ASP A 286 9.69 -12.93 -3.45
CA ASP A 286 10.72 -13.87 -3.86
C ASP A 286 12.11 -13.31 -3.50
N THR A 287 13.04 -14.17 -3.08
CA THR A 287 14.46 -13.79 -2.89
C THR A 287 15.30 -14.37 -4.02
N LYS A 288 16.46 -13.76 -4.31
CA LYS A 288 17.37 -14.25 -5.36
C LYS A 288 17.87 -15.69 -5.12
N TRP A 289 17.88 -16.16 -3.88
CA TRP A 289 18.46 -17.45 -3.48
C TRP A 289 17.42 -18.56 -3.30
N ASN A 290 16.13 -18.23 -3.19
CA ASN A 290 15.06 -19.21 -3.08
C ASN A 290 13.77 -18.65 -3.69
N SER A 291 13.42 -19.14 -4.88
CA SER A 291 12.15 -18.82 -5.56
C SER A 291 10.96 -19.61 -5.02
N THR A 292 11.22 -20.68 -4.26
CA THR A 292 10.22 -21.62 -3.76
C THR A 292 9.64 -21.16 -2.42
N GLN A 293 10.46 -20.52 -1.57
CA GLN A 293 10.05 -19.94 -0.30
C GLN A 293 10.03 -18.41 -0.38
N LYS A 294 8.84 -17.81 -0.26
CA LYS A 294 8.72 -16.35 -0.16
C LYS A 294 9.17 -15.91 1.23
N SER A 295 10.03 -14.89 1.26
CA SER A 295 10.64 -14.40 2.48
C SER A 295 10.16 -12.99 2.84
N LYS A 296 10.42 -12.56 4.08
CA LYS A 296 10.24 -11.16 4.51
C LYS A 296 11.29 -10.31 3.81
N ASN A 297 10.92 -9.72 2.68
CA ASN A 297 11.84 -8.89 1.90
C ASN A 297 11.96 -7.48 2.48
N PHE A 298 10.90 -6.98 3.12
CA PHE A 298 10.84 -5.65 3.72
C PHE A 298 10.06 -5.68 5.02
N VAL A 299 10.59 -5.02 6.05
CA VAL A 299 9.91 -4.81 7.33
C VAL A 299 10.11 -3.35 7.71
N HIS A 300 9.03 -2.58 7.69
CA HIS A 300 9.02 -1.18 8.11
C HIS A 300 8.21 -1.04 9.38
N LYS A 301 8.82 -0.47 10.40
CA LYS A 301 8.23 -0.21 11.70
C LYS A 301 8.01 1.28 11.82
N ILE A 302 6.76 1.71 11.73
CA ILE A 302 6.39 3.11 11.59
C ILE A 302 5.64 3.54 12.83
N LYS A 303 6.08 4.64 13.43
CA LYS A 303 5.40 5.31 14.53
C LYS A 303 5.14 6.74 14.09
N LEU A 304 3.88 7.15 14.13
CA LEU A 304 3.53 8.54 13.89
C LEU A 304 3.60 9.31 15.20
N ASP A 305 4.40 10.37 15.21
CA ASP A 305 4.59 11.21 16.40
C ASP A 305 3.76 12.51 16.35
N LYS A 306 3.17 12.86 15.20
CA LYS A 306 2.42 14.11 15.00
C LYS A 306 1.13 13.89 14.24
N GLU A 307 0.06 14.54 14.68
CA GLU A 307 -1.25 14.53 14.01
C GLU A 307 -1.21 15.22 12.65
N ASP A 308 -0.38 16.27 12.49
CA ASP A 308 -0.23 17.01 11.23
C ASP A 308 0.16 16.12 10.04
N LYS A 309 1.03 15.13 10.28
CA LYS A 309 1.43 14.15 9.25
C LYS A 309 0.25 13.32 8.76
N LEU A 310 -0.68 13.00 9.66
CA LEU A 310 -1.87 12.25 9.33
C LEU A 310 -2.89 13.11 8.60
N ASN A 311 -3.03 14.38 9.00
CA ASN A 311 -3.84 15.37 8.28
C ASN A 311 -3.32 15.59 6.86
N GLN A 312 -2.00 15.71 6.69
CA GLN A 312 -1.35 15.81 5.39
C GLN A 312 -1.62 14.55 4.55
N TYR A 313 -1.48 13.35 5.13
CA TYR A 313 -1.83 12.10 4.45
C TYR A 313 -3.32 12.03 4.05
N ALA A 314 -4.23 12.44 4.94
CA ALA A 314 -5.67 12.44 4.67
C ALA A 314 -6.00 13.41 3.50
N PHE A 315 -5.36 14.57 3.47
CA PHE A 315 -5.45 15.51 2.35
C PHE A 315 -4.91 14.92 1.05
N ILE A 316 -3.69 14.36 1.07
CA ILE A 316 -3.07 13.73 -0.10
C ILE A 316 -3.94 12.59 -0.64
N SER A 317 -4.48 11.74 0.24
CA SER A 317 -5.36 10.64 -0.16
C SER A 317 -6.71 11.11 -0.72
N LYS A 318 -7.17 12.29 -0.32
CA LYS A 318 -8.37 12.92 -0.86
C LYS A 318 -8.12 13.51 -2.25
N VAL A 319 -6.94 14.04 -2.54
CA VAL A 319 -6.63 14.63 -3.86
C VAL A 319 -6.14 13.55 -4.83
N LEU A 320 -5.14 12.76 -4.44
CA LEU A 320 -4.59 11.64 -5.21
C LEU A 320 -5.40 10.36 -4.98
N LYS A 321 -6.62 10.34 -5.53
CA LYS A 321 -7.53 9.20 -5.40
C LYS A 321 -7.14 8.06 -6.34
N SER A 322 -7.14 6.84 -5.81
CA SER A 322 -7.18 5.64 -6.64
C SER A 322 -8.46 5.62 -7.45
N THR A 323 -8.38 5.14 -8.69
CA THR A 323 -9.52 5.10 -9.62
C THR A 323 -9.66 3.73 -10.26
N ILE A 324 -10.88 3.41 -10.66
CA ILE A 324 -11.18 2.19 -11.40
C ILE A 324 -10.93 2.46 -12.88
N ARG A 325 -10.19 1.58 -13.55
CA ARG A 325 -9.97 1.63 -15.00
C ARG A 325 -10.44 0.35 -15.65
N GLU A 326 -11.13 0.47 -16.78
CA GLU A 326 -11.53 -0.65 -17.61
C GLU A 326 -10.47 -0.95 -18.67
N LEU A 327 -10.21 -2.24 -18.86
CA LEU A 327 -9.47 -2.78 -19.98
C LEU A 327 -10.47 -3.35 -20.97
N LYS A 328 -10.40 -2.87 -22.21
CA LYS A 328 -11.18 -3.40 -23.31
C LYS A 328 -10.74 -4.84 -23.60
N GLU A 329 -11.69 -5.61 -24.14
CA GLU A 329 -11.42 -6.95 -24.63
C GLU A 329 -10.38 -6.90 -25.77
N GLU A 330 -9.37 -7.76 -25.70
CA GLU A 330 -8.42 -7.98 -26.79
C GLU A 330 -8.79 -9.30 -27.48
N LYS A 331 -9.13 -9.21 -28.76
CA LYS A 331 -9.31 -10.37 -29.65
C LYS A 331 -8.06 -10.62 -30.48
N ASP A 332 -7.79 -11.86 -30.82
CA ASP A 332 -6.77 -12.19 -31.82
C ASP A 332 -7.28 -11.91 -33.25
N LYS A 333 -6.41 -12.13 -34.25
CA LYS A 333 -6.73 -11.92 -35.67
C LYS A 333 -7.85 -12.85 -36.16
N GLN A 334 -8.10 -13.95 -35.44
CA GLN A 334 -9.12 -14.95 -35.72
C GLN A 334 -10.43 -14.69 -34.94
N GLY A 335 -10.53 -13.58 -34.21
CA GLY A 335 -11.72 -13.18 -33.46
C GLY A 335 -11.89 -13.87 -32.11
N LYS A 336 -10.94 -14.71 -31.68
CA LYS A 336 -10.97 -15.38 -30.37
C LYS A 336 -10.48 -14.44 -29.27
N ILE A 337 -11.16 -14.43 -28.13
CA ILE A 337 -10.83 -13.57 -26.99
C ILE A 337 -9.48 -14.00 -26.41
N LYS A 338 -8.47 -13.14 -26.56
CA LYS A 338 -7.13 -13.32 -25.99
C LYS A 338 -7.08 -12.80 -24.56
N LYS A 339 -7.74 -11.67 -24.29
CA LYS A 339 -7.95 -11.15 -22.94
C LYS A 339 -9.39 -10.64 -22.80
N PRO A 340 -10.16 -11.17 -21.85
CA PRO A 340 -11.52 -10.69 -21.62
C PRO A 340 -11.52 -9.25 -21.10
N LYS A 341 -12.66 -8.58 -21.28
CA LYS A 341 -12.93 -7.31 -20.61
C LYS A 341 -12.67 -7.47 -19.11
N SER A 342 -11.87 -6.59 -18.54
CA SER A 342 -11.47 -6.66 -17.14
C SER A 342 -11.24 -5.26 -16.60
N THR A 343 -11.03 -5.15 -15.29
CA THR A 343 -10.80 -3.87 -14.66
C THR A 343 -9.65 -3.94 -13.67
N TYR A 344 -9.03 -2.80 -13.41
CA TYR A 344 -7.96 -2.69 -12.42
C TYR A 344 -8.02 -1.34 -11.71
N ILE A 345 -7.45 -1.29 -10.50
CA ILE A 345 -7.31 -0.04 -9.74
C ILE A 345 -6.07 0.71 -10.20
N SER A 346 -6.21 1.89 -10.80
CA SER A 346 -5.09 2.81 -11.04
C SER A 346 -4.82 3.61 -9.77
N VAL A 347 -3.56 3.69 -9.36
CA VAL A 347 -3.11 4.48 -8.22
C VAL A 347 -2.21 5.60 -8.76
N PRO A 348 -2.31 6.84 -8.27
CA PRO A 348 -1.35 7.89 -8.62
C PRO A 348 0.08 7.55 -8.18
N MET A 349 1.07 7.71 -9.05
CA MET A 349 2.47 7.40 -8.78
C MET A 349 3.11 8.37 -7.79
N SER A 350 2.71 9.65 -7.80
CA SER A 350 3.23 10.63 -6.85
C SER A 350 2.89 10.27 -5.40
N LYS A 351 1.77 9.56 -5.19
CA LYS A 351 1.30 9.14 -3.88
C LYS A 351 2.31 8.22 -3.16
N GLU A 352 3.04 7.38 -3.89
CA GLU A 352 4.08 6.52 -3.30
C GLU A 352 5.19 7.36 -2.67
N LEU A 353 5.74 8.32 -3.43
CA LEU A 353 6.79 9.22 -2.95
C LEU A 353 6.31 10.08 -1.78
N PHE A 354 5.10 10.63 -1.88
CA PHE A 354 4.59 11.54 -0.87
C PHE A 354 4.36 10.84 0.46
N CYS A 355 3.76 9.65 0.44
CA CYS A 355 3.56 8.84 1.65
C CYS A 355 4.90 8.42 2.28
N GLU A 356 5.90 8.06 1.47
CA GLU A 356 7.25 7.73 1.93
C GLU A 356 7.90 8.92 2.65
N ASN A 357 7.80 10.12 2.08
CA ASN A 357 8.38 11.32 2.66
C ASN A 357 7.70 11.71 3.99
N ILE A 358 6.38 11.64 4.07
CA ILE A 358 5.62 11.91 5.31
C ILE A 358 6.12 11.05 6.47
N ILE A 359 6.24 9.75 6.24
CA ILE A 359 6.72 8.79 7.25
C ILE A 359 8.15 9.12 7.67
N ASN A 360 9.02 9.42 6.70
CA ASN A 360 10.42 9.77 6.96
C ASN A 360 10.62 11.19 7.52
N GLY A 361 9.55 11.96 7.72
CA GLY A 361 9.64 13.34 8.22
C GLY A 361 10.38 14.28 7.26
N LYS A 362 10.25 14.01 5.96
CA LYS A 362 10.70 14.89 4.88
C LYS A 362 9.51 15.64 4.31
N GLU A 363 9.80 16.74 3.63
CA GLU A 363 8.82 17.48 2.85
C GLU A 363 8.16 16.52 1.86
N PHE A 364 6.84 16.60 1.69
CA PHE A 364 6.11 15.59 0.90
C PHE A 364 6.66 15.46 -0.53
N TYR A 365 7.21 16.54 -1.11
CA TYR A 365 7.77 16.59 -2.46
C TYR A 365 9.26 16.22 -2.53
N TYR A 366 9.93 15.87 -1.43
CA TYR A 366 11.35 15.53 -1.42
C TYR A 366 11.68 14.44 -2.47
N ASN A 367 12.74 14.65 -3.26
CA ASN A 367 13.12 13.82 -4.41
C ASN A 367 12.11 13.80 -5.58
N PHE A 368 11.27 14.82 -5.75
CA PHE A 368 10.30 14.88 -6.87
C PHE A 368 10.96 14.69 -8.25
N HIS A 369 12.21 15.10 -8.43
CA HIS A 369 12.97 14.87 -9.67
C HIS A 369 13.04 13.39 -10.13
N LYS A 370 12.82 12.43 -9.23
CA LYS A 370 12.77 11.00 -9.58
C LYS A 370 11.50 10.64 -10.36
N LEU A 371 10.39 11.34 -10.14
CA LEU A 371 9.09 11.07 -10.77
C LEU A 371 8.98 11.64 -12.19
N VAL A 372 9.78 12.66 -12.52
CA VAL A 372 9.76 13.33 -13.83
C VAL A 372 10.66 12.65 -14.87
N LYS A 373 11.16 11.44 -14.59
CA LYS A 373 11.89 10.63 -15.56
C LYS A 373 10.92 9.92 -16.51
N PRO A 374 11.15 9.95 -17.83
CA PRO A 374 10.28 9.25 -18.76
C PRO A 374 10.38 7.73 -18.54
N SER A 375 9.27 7.03 -18.78
CA SER A 375 9.19 5.56 -18.81
C SER A 375 9.00 5.09 -20.25
N LYS A 376 9.48 3.89 -20.60
CA LYS A 376 9.14 3.24 -21.88
C LYS A 376 7.80 2.50 -21.78
N ASP A 377 6.96 2.62 -22.79
CA ASP A 377 5.75 1.81 -22.94
C ASP A 377 6.07 0.43 -23.55
N LYS A 378 5.04 -0.37 -23.84
CA LYS A 378 5.21 -1.71 -24.45
C LYS A 378 5.74 -1.65 -25.88
N SER A 379 5.55 -0.53 -26.57
CA SER A 379 6.01 -0.27 -27.93
C SER A 379 7.40 0.36 -27.95
N GLY A 380 7.98 0.66 -26.78
CA GLY A 380 9.29 1.30 -26.65
C GLY A 380 9.24 2.82 -26.53
N ASN A 381 8.09 3.46 -26.75
CA ASN A 381 7.95 4.91 -26.74
C ASN A 381 8.09 5.48 -25.32
N LEU A 382 8.76 6.63 -25.22
CA LEU A 382 8.92 7.34 -23.96
C LEU A 382 7.64 8.11 -23.61
N PHE A 383 7.23 8.04 -22.35
CA PHE A 383 6.06 8.75 -21.85
C PHE A 383 6.24 9.21 -20.40
N TYR A 384 5.61 10.34 -20.06
CA TYR A 384 5.66 10.93 -18.73
C TYR A 384 4.44 10.53 -17.91
N LYS A 385 4.55 9.46 -17.12
CA LYS A 385 3.45 9.01 -16.25
C LYS A 385 2.93 10.10 -15.33
N ILE A 386 3.83 10.90 -14.75
CA ILE A 386 3.48 11.96 -13.81
C ILE A 386 2.61 13.06 -14.44
N LYS A 387 2.65 13.24 -15.78
CA LYS A 387 1.79 14.22 -16.47
C LYS A 387 0.31 13.86 -16.40
N TYR A 388 -0.04 12.58 -16.24
CA TYR A 388 -1.43 12.18 -16.05
C TYR A 388 -2.01 12.63 -14.70
N GLU A 389 -1.17 13.12 -13.78
CA GLU A 389 -1.55 13.62 -12.45
C GLU A 389 -1.48 15.16 -12.37
N THR A 390 -1.32 15.87 -13.50
CA THR A 390 -1.15 17.33 -13.53
C THR A 390 -2.28 18.06 -12.79
N LYS A 391 -3.53 17.61 -12.99
CA LYS A 391 -4.72 18.22 -12.38
C LYS A 391 -4.71 18.04 -10.86
N GLU A 392 -4.45 16.81 -10.40
CA GLU A 392 -4.40 16.46 -9.00
C GLU A 392 -3.22 17.13 -8.30
N LEU A 393 -2.05 17.21 -8.94
CA LEU A 393 -0.88 17.93 -8.42
C LEU A 393 -1.14 19.43 -8.32
N ASN A 394 -1.84 20.04 -9.29
CA ASN A 394 -2.26 21.44 -9.20
C ASN A 394 -3.19 21.68 -8.01
N GLU A 395 -4.19 20.82 -7.82
CA GLU A 395 -5.09 20.91 -6.68
C GLU A 395 -4.35 20.73 -5.35
N MET A 396 -3.40 19.79 -5.32
CA MET A 396 -2.58 19.51 -4.14
C MET A 396 -1.77 20.75 -3.75
N ILE A 397 -1.00 21.34 -4.67
CA ILE A 397 -0.17 22.53 -4.38
C ILE A 397 -0.99 23.73 -3.92
N LYS A 398 -2.21 23.92 -4.44
CA LYS A 398 -3.05 25.07 -4.07
C LYS A 398 -3.61 25.00 -2.66
N LYS A 399 -3.74 23.80 -2.11
CA LYS A 399 -4.51 23.55 -0.88
C LYS A 399 -3.70 22.87 0.21
N ILE A 400 -2.57 22.24 -0.12
CA ILE A 400 -1.69 21.65 0.86
C ILE A 400 -1.01 22.75 1.66
N GLU A 401 -0.85 22.50 2.96
CA GLU A 401 -0.01 23.33 3.80
C GLU A 401 1.46 22.95 3.54
N PHE A 402 2.22 23.93 3.07
CA PHE A 402 3.67 23.81 2.95
C PHE A 402 4.32 24.12 4.30
N ASP A 403 5.46 23.48 4.58
CA ASP A 403 6.19 23.68 5.84
C ASP A 403 6.70 25.14 5.94
N HIS A 404 6.98 25.77 4.79
CA HIS A 404 7.40 27.17 4.71
C HIS A 404 6.69 27.92 3.59
N GLU A 405 6.24 29.16 3.87
CA GLU A 405 5.57 30.01 2.89
C GLU A 405 6.41 30.24 1.62
N ALA A 406 7.75 30.30 1.77
CA ALA A 406 8.68 30.44 0.66
C ALA A 406 8.52 29.35 -0.42
N GLU A 407 8.16 28.13 -0.04
CA GLU A 407 7.97 27.01 -0.97
C GLU A 407 6.79 27.26 -1.90
N ARG A 408 5.68 27.74 -1.34
CA ARG A 408 4.48 28.13 -2.10
C ARG A 408 4.80 29.25 -3.08
N ILE A 409 5.46 30.30 -2.60
CA ILE A 409 5.86 31.46 -3.41
C ILE A 409 6.79 31.03 -4.56
N PHE A 410 7.75 30.14 -4.29
CA PHE A 410 8.67 29.62 -5.31
C PHE A 410 7.90 28.87 -6.42
N VAL A 411 6.93 28.03 -6.04
CA VAL A 411 6.11 27.28 -7.00
C VAL A 411 5.22 28.22 -7.83
N GLU A 412 4.59 29.21 -7.20
CA GLU A 412 3.78 30.23 -7.88
C GLU A 412 4.63 31.04 -8.88
N ALA A 413 5.84 31.46 -8.49
CA ALA A 413 6.80 32.13 -9.37
C ALA A 413 7.15 31.27 -10.60
N CYS A 414 7.38 29.96 -10.42
CA CYS A 414 7.62 29.03 -11.52
C CYS A 414 6.39 28.86 -12.43
N HIS A 415 5.17 28.83 -11.88
CA HIS A 415 3.93 28.79 -12.67
C HIS A 415 3.78 30.07 -13.51
N THR A 416 4.00 31.24 -12.92
CA THR A 416 3.95 32.54 -13.63
C THR A 416 5.02 32.61 -14.73
N ALA A 417 6.24 32.13 -14.45
CA ALA A 417 7.29 32.05 -15.46
C ALA A 417 6.92 31.13 -16.64
N TRP A 418 6.37 29.96 -16.34
CA TRP A 418 5.96 29.00 -17.37
C TRP A 418 4.81 29.53 -18.22
N LYS A 419 3.78 30.12 -17.60
CA LYS A 419 2.67 30.79 -18.29
C LYS A 419 3.15 31.79 -19.33
N ARG A 420 4.06 32.68 -18.93
CA ARG A 420 4.58 33.71 -19.83
C ARG A 420 5.44 33.13 -20.94
N ARG A 421 6.19 32.07 -20.64
CA ARG A 421 6.94 31.34 -21.65
C ARG A 421 6.00 30.75 -22.71
N LEU A 422 4.89 30.13 -22.30
CA LEU A 422 3.87 29.62 -23.22
C LEU A 422 3.29 30.75 -24.09
N GLY A 423 2.97 31.89 -23.51
CA GLY A 423 2.51 33.07 -24.26
C GLY A 423 3.52 33.54 -25.32
N LYS A 424 4.81 33.57 -24.99
CA LYS A 424 5.88 33.91 -25.94
C LYS A 424 6.01 32.87 -27.06
N LEU A 425 5.94 31.58 -26.73
CA LEU A 425 5.98 30.50 -27.73
C LEU A 425 4.78 30.57 -28.68
N GLY A 426 3.58 30.89 -28.19
CA GLY A 426 2.39 31.12 -29.02
C GLY A 426 2.49 32.39 -29.88
N GLY A 427 3.30 33.37 -29.48
CA GLY A 427 3.68 34.49 -30.35
C GLY A 427 4.67 34.06 -31.44
N ASP A 428 5.64 33.22 -31.10
CA ASP A 428 6.66 32.72 -32.04
C ASP A 428 6.06 31.83 -33.15
N THR A 429 4.98 31.09 -32.87
CA THR A 429 4.27 30.32 -33.91
C THR A 429 3.59 31.18 -34.97
N LYS A 430 3.35 32.46 -34.69
CA LYS A 430 2.73 33.40 -35.66
C LYS A 430 3.73 34.02 -36.63
N LYS A 431 5.04 33.78 -36.43
CA LYS A 431 6.10 34.30 -37.31
C LYS A 431 6.28 33.39 -38.52
N SER A 432 6.75 33.94 -39.64
CA SER A 432 7.07 33.17 -40.85
C SER A 432 8.10 32.08 -40.53
N GLY A 433 7.79 30.82 -40.85
CA GLY A 433 8.61 29.66 -40.49
C GLY A 433 8.43 29.15 -39.06
N GLY A 434 7.44 29.66 -38.31
CA GLY A 434 7.11 29.19 -36.97
C GLY A 434 6.62 27.74 -36.97
N GLY A 435 7.23 26.89 -36.14
CA GLY A 435 6.79 25.51 -35.95
C GLY A 435 5.43 25.40 -35.23
N SER A 436 4.89 24.19 -35.13
CA SER A 436 3.68 23.90 -34.35
C SER A 436 3.84 24.31 -32.88
N PHE A 437 2.81 24.93 -32.30
CA PHE A 437 2.80 25.35 -30.89
C PHE A 437 3.06 24.17 -29.95
N GLY A 438 2.42 23.02 -30.21
CA GLY A 438 2.62 21.80 -29.43
C GLY A 438 4.07 21.33 -29.45
N ASN A 439 4.73 21.38 -30.60
CA ASN A 439 6.14 20.95 -30.74
C ASN A 439 7.08 21.92 -30.01
N LEU A 440 6.85 23.23 -30.11
CA LEU A 440 7.63 24.22 -29.38
C LEU A 440 7.47 24.06 -27.86
N VAL A 441 6.25 23.85 -27.39
CA VAL A 441 5.95 23.63 -25.97
C VAL A 441 6.59 22.33 -25.46
N ALA A 442 6.47 21.23 -26.21
CA ALA A 442 7.09 19.95 -25.85
C ALA A 442 8.61 20.06 -25.78
N ARG A 443 9.25 20.72 -26.77
CA ARG A 443 10.70 20.94 -26.79
C ARG A 443 11.17 21.79 -25.62
N ASP A 444 10.48 22.90 -25.33
CA ASP A 444 10.87 23.78 -24.22
C ASP A 444 10.63 23.14 -22.85
N PHE A 445 9.54 22.37 -22.71
CA PHE A 445 9.28 21.57 -21.52
C PHE A 445 10.42 20.56 -21.29
N GLU A 446 10.79 19.81 -22.34
CA GLU A 446 11.82 18.80 -22.23
C GLU A 446 13.20 19.40 -21.91
N ARG A 447 13.54 20.50 -22.57
CA ARG A 447 14.77 21.26 -22.30
C ARG A 447 14.87 21.67 -20.84
N LEU A 448 13.81 22.29 -20.31
CA LEU A 448 13.78 22.75 -18.91
C LEU A 448 13.80 21.57 -17.92
N ARG A 449 13.00 20.53 -18.18
CA ARG A 449 12.97 19.31 -17.36
C ARG A 449 14.34 18.65 -17.29
N VAL A 450 15.00 18.46 -18.43
CA VAL A 450 16.34 17.84 -18.50
C VAL A 450 17.37 18.68 -17.76
N ALA A 451 17.38 20.00 -17.95
CA ALA A 451 18.30 20.91 -17.27
C ALA A 451 18.13 20.83 -15.74
N LEU A 452 16.89 20.89 -15.25
CA LEU A 452 16.58 20.77 -13.82
C LEU A 452 16.95 19.39 -13.26
N VAL A 453 16.61 18.30 -13.95
CA VAL A 453 16.95 16.93 -13.50
C VAL A 453 18.46 16.70 -13.49
N LYS A 454 19.20 17.28 -14.45
CA LYS A 454 20.66 17.17 -14.55
C LYS A 454 21.41 18.15 -13.64
N SER A 455 20.72 19.08 -12.96
CA SER A 455 21.34 19.96 -11.97
C SER A 455 21.85 19.13 -10.79
N LYS A 456 23.18 19.02 -10.69
CA LYS A 456 23.90 18.18 -9.69
C LYS A 456 24.52 18.98 -8.56
N ASN A 457 24.63 20.30 -8.71
CA ASN A 457 25.19 21.23 -7.74
C ASN A 457 24.38 22.53 -7.73
N LEU A 458 24.74 23.43 -6.81
CA LEU A 458 24.07 24.71 -6.63
C LEU A 458 24.20 25.59 -7.88
N GLU A 459 25.38 25.64 -8.49
CA GLU A 459 25.68 26.51 -9.62
C GLU A 459 24.81 26.18 -10.84
N SER A 460 24.75 24.89 -11.22
CA SER A 460 23.92 24.42 -12.34
C SER A 460 22.42 24.65 -12.09
N PHE A 461 21.97 24.51 -10.83
CA PHE A 461 20.60 24.83 -10.47
C PHE A 461 20.32 26.32 -10.60
N ARG A 462 21.19 27.18 -10.05
CA ARG A 462 21.07 28.64 -10.13
C ARG A 462 21.04 29.11 -11.59
N GLU A 463 21.96 28.61 -12.42
CA GLU A 463 22.00 28.91 -13.85
C GLU A 463 20.67 28.54 -14.53
N THR A 464 20.20 27.30 -14.32
CA THR A 464 18.96 26.81 -14.94
C THR A 464 17.74 27.62 -14.53
N ILE A 465 17.57 27.88 -13.23
CA ILE A 465 16.36 28.54 -12.71
C ILE A 465 16.36 30.04 -13.05
N THR A 466 17.53 30.69 -13.05
CA THR A 466 17.64 32.11 -13.43
C THR A 466 17.50 32.31 -14.94
N ASP A 467 18.03 31.43 -15.80
CA ASP A 467 17.73 31.43 -17.24
C ASP A 467 16.23 31.25 -17.48
N PHE A 468 15.59 30.34 -16.74
CA PHE A 468 14.15 30.12 -16.86
C PHE A 468 13.34 31.37 -16.50
N TRP A 469 13.62 31.99 -15.35
CA TRP A 469 12.91 33.18 -14.89
C TRP A 469 13.20 34.43 -15.74
N SER A 470 14.44 34.64 -16.16
CA SER A 470 14.81 35.79 -16.99
C SER A 470 14.07 35.82 -18.32
N ARG A 471 13.80 34.65 -18.92
CA ARG A 471 13.02 34.51 -20.17
C ARG A 471 11.55 34.90 -20.01
N ALA A 472 11.02 34.96 -18.78
CA ALA A 472 9.63 35.31 -18.49
C ALA A 472 9.43 36.81 -18.15
N GLY A 473 10.50 37.58 -18.00
CA GLY A 473 10.44 38.99 -17.61
C GLY A 473 9.97 39.21 -16.16
N ASN A 474 9.13 40.21 -15.92
CA ASN A 474 8.76 40.67 -14.58
C ASN A 474 7.87 39.69 -13.78
N ILE A 475 8.41 38.81 -12.94
CA ILE A 475 7.61 37.88 -12.11
C ILE A 475 7.25 38.54 -10.76
N PRO A 476 6.00 38.97 -10.51
CA PRO A 476 5.63 39.71 -9.29
C PRO A 476 5.93 38.94 -8.00
N GLU A 477 5.69 37.63 -8.01
CA GLU A 477 5.93 36.75 -6.86
C GLU A 477 7.39 36.79 -6.42
N LEU A 478 8.33 36.88 -7.36
CA LEU A 478 9.76 37.04 -7.07
C LEU A 478 10.12 38.47 -6.68
N ARG A 479 9.60 39.47 -7.41
CA ARG A 479 9.88 40.89 -7.13
C ARG A 479 9.47 41.27 -5.71
N ASP A 480 8.30 40.82 -5.28
CA ASP A 480 7.69 41.23 -4.03
C ASP A 480 8.16 40.36 -2.85
N ASN A 481 8.72 39.16 -3.10
CA ASN A 481 9.12 38.20 -2.06
C ASN A 481 10.54 37.62 -2.22
N TRP A 482 11.45 38.28 -2.95
CA TRP A 482 12.78 37.76 -3.25
C TRP A 482 13.54 37.26 -2.01
N ASN A 483 13.52 38.04 -0.92
CA ASN A 483 14.20 37.73 0.33
C ASN A 483 13.69 36.44 1.00
N LYS A 484 12.45 36.04 0.74
CA LYS A 484 11.90 34.76 1.25
C LYS A 484 12.36 33.58 0.40
N VAL A 485 12.53 33.79 -0.90
CA VAL A 485 12.78 32.74 -1.90
C VAL A 485 14.28 32.43 -2.04
N MET A 486 15.16 33.38 -1.70
CA MET A 486 16.62 33.23 -1.81
C MET A 486 17.19 32.03 -1.04
N VAL A 487 16.50 31.54 -0.01
CA VAL A 487 16.90 30.35 0.77
C VAL A 487 17.11 29.12 -0.12
N PHE A 488 16.34 28.97 -1.20
CA PHE A 488 16.50 27.84 -2.13
C PHE A 488 17.74 27.97 -3.03
N PHE A 489 18.43 29.10 -3.00
CA PHE A 489 19.66 29.36 -3.74
C PHE A 489 20.89 29.09 -2.87
N GLU A 490 20.75 28.44 -1.72
CA GLU A 490 21.85 28.12 -0.81
C GLU A 490 22.26 26.65 -0.91
N ASN A 491 23.49 26.34 -0.47
CA ASN A 491 24.06 25.00 -0.54
C ASN A 491 23.20 23.93 0.14
N GLU A 492 22.48 24.30 1.19
CA GLU A 492 21.65 23.39 1.98
C GLU A 492 20.32 23.06 1.28
N ASN A 493 19.76 24.00 0.49
CA ASN A 493 18.37 23.95 0.05
C ASN A 493 18.16 23.92 -1.46
N TRP A 494 19.21 24.00 -2.28
CA TRP A 494 19.08 23.96 -3.75
C TRP A 494 18.40 22.69 -4.28
N LYS A 495 18.55 21.55 -3.59
CA LYS A 495 17.84 20.31 -3.95
C LYS A 495 16.32 20.46 -3.77
N LYS A 496 15.88 21.18 -2.72
CA LYS A 496 14.47 21.53 -2.52
C LYS A 496 13.98 22.44 -3.64
N GLY A 497 14.74 23.49 -3.95
CA GLY A 497 14.44 24.39 -5.07
C GLY A 497 14.28 23.65 -6.40
N ARG A 498 15.17 22.69 -6.70
CA ARG A 498 15.06 21.83 -7.89
C ARG A 498 13.79 20.99 -7.89
N ASP A 499 13.49 20.31 -6.78
CA ASP A 499 12.30 19.46 -6.68
C ASP A 499 11.01 20.30 -6.76
N LEU A 500 10.97 21.49 -6.15
CA LEU A 500 9.88 22.46 -6.26
C LEU A 500 9.71 22.99 -7.70
N ALA A 501 10.80 23.33 -8.39
CA ALA A 501 10.75 23.78 -9.80
C ALA A 501 10.16 22.69 -10.71
N LEU A 502 10.56 21.44 -10.50
CA LEU A 502 10.03 20.30 -11.26
C LEU A 502 8.57 19.99 -10.90
N LEU A 503 8.21 20.11 -9.62
CA LEU A 503 6.82 20.01 -9.17
C LEU A 503 5.96 21.09 -9.83
N ALA A 504 6.43 22.34 -9.85
CA ALA A 504 5.76 23.46 -10.50
C ALA A 504 5.56 23.21 -12.00
N LEU A 505 6.61 22.76 -12.69
CA LEU A 505 6.58 22.47 -14.13
C LEU A 505 5.54 21.39 -14.50
N VAL A 506 5.36 20.38 -13.65
CA VAL A 506 4.41 19.29 -13.91
C VAL A 506 3.00 19.60 -13.44
N SER A 507 2.84 20.48 -12.44
CA SER A 507 1.55 20.84 -11.85
C SER A 507 0.91 22.10 -12.45
N TYR A 508 1.55 22.74 -13.44
CA TYR A 508 0.98 23.91 -14.10
C TYR A 508 -0.36 23.56 -14.78
N LYS A 509 -1.39 24.37 -14.52
CA LYS A 509 -2.71 24.25 -15.13
C LYS A 509 -2.84 25.26 -16.27
N ALA A 510 -3.18 24.78 -17.47
CA ALA A 510 -3.45 25.61 -18.64
C ALA A 510 -4.58 26.64 -18.38
N GLU A 511 -4.46 27.83 -18.97
CA GLU A 511 -5.50 28.86 -18.89
C GLU A 511 -6.51 28.79 -20.04
N ASN A 512 -6.10 28.23 -21.17
CA ASN A 512 -6.92 28.14 -22.37
C ASN A 512 -6.79 26.75 -23.02
N LYS A 513 -7.71 26.45 -23.95
CA LYS A 513 -7.80 25.16 -24.63
C LYS A 513 -6.55 24.83 -25.44
N ASN A 514 -5.96 25.83 -26.10
CA ASN A 514 -4.76 25.64 -26.93
C ASN A 514 -3.54 25.23 -26.09
N GLU A 515 -3.36 25.86 -24.92
CA GLU A 515 -2.34 25.46 -23.94
C GLU A 515 -2.61 24.05 -23.39
N ASP A 516 -3.86 23.72 -23.11
CA ASP A 516 -4.22 22.39 -22.60
C ASP A 516 -3.90 21.29 -23.61
N GLU A 517 -4.28 21.49 -24.88
CA GLU A 517 -3.95 20.58 -25.98
C GLU A 517 -2.43 20.43 -26.18
N ALA A 518 -1.68 21.54 -26.14
CA ALA A 518 -0.22 21.53 -26.27
C ALA A 518 0.50 20.90 -25.06
N LEU A 519 -0.02 21.02 -23.84
CA LEU A 519 0.56 20.38 -22.66
C LEU A 519 0.20 18.90 -22.58
N ASN A 520 -0.98 18.51 -23.08
CA ASN A 520 -1.41 17.12 -23.14
C ASN A 520 -0.63 16.32 -24.19
N SER A 521 -0.17 16.94 -25.28
CA SER A 521 0.65 16.28 -26.30
C SER A 521 2.00 15.79 -25.75
N ILE A 522 2.54 16.44 -24.72
CA ILE A 522 3.80 16.06 -24.03
C ILE A 522 3.73 14.64 -23.45
N THR A 523 2.52 14.10 -23.21
CA THR A 523 2.35 12.78 -22.58
C THR A 523 2.93 11.63 -23.40
N LYS A 524 3.10 11.77 -24.72
CA LYS A 524 3.72 10.76 -25.59
C LYS A 524 4.88 11.38 -26.36
N ILE A 525 6.10 10.89 -26.15
CA ILE A 525 7.23 11.19 -27.02
C ILE A 525 7.22 10.12 -28.12
N THR A 526 6.84 10.48 -29.33
CA THR A 526 7.15 9.70 -30.53
C THR A 526 8.62 9.94 -30.88
N GLU A 527 9.41 8.88 -31.03
CA GLU A 527 10.81 8.94 -31.51
C GLU A 527 10.91 9.30 -33.01
N GLU A 528 9.97 10.07 -33.55
CA GLU A 528 10.06 10.60 -34.91
C GLU A 528 10.73 11.98 -34.85
N GLY A 529 12.07 11.99 -34.85
CA GLY A 529 12.80 13.25 -34.81
C GLY A 529 14.31 13.23 -35.00
N ASP A 530 14.97 12.08 -35.17
CA ASP A 530 16.44 12.00 -35.36
C ASP A 530 16.83 11.09 -36.55
N ASN A 531 16.16 11.25 -37.70
CA ASN A 531 16.68 10.78 -38.98
C ASN A 531 16.73 11.96 -39.96
N ASN A 532 17.73 12.82 -39.76
CA ASN A 532 18.28 13.71 -40.78
C ASN A 532 19.75 13.94 -40.45
N GLU A 533 20.56 12.91 -40.70
CA GLU A 533 21.88 13.02 -41.33
C GLU A 533 22.04 11.87 -42.33
#